data_AF-A0A804UL47-F1
#
_entry.id   AF-A0A804UL47-F1
#
_cell.length_a   1.000
_cell.length_b   1.000
_cell.length_c   1.000
_cell.angle_alpha   90.00
_cell.angle_beta   90.00
_cell.angle_gamma   90.00
#
_symmetry.space_group_name_H-M   'P 1'
#
loop_
_entity.id
_entity.type
_entity.pdbx_description
1 polymer ?
#
loop_
_entity_poly.entity_id
_entity_poly.type
_entity_poly.pdbx_seq_one_letter_code
_entity_poly.pdbx_strand_id
1 'polypeptide(L)'
;MRQQYMVAQVAQIYPVRPLDEQSSDHKPGFTSNITKTSNVESVLPNSPQNRPLVILGLQLSKLSVKKTGYFSDKTEVQKSSTVLGYAAHAVSLIASYLNVPLRYPLRFGGSRSYVLDPAPSVEPSSITSVGTSVPPSTSMRTTEFPLFLDSQETTRSSYAIFLLNKDIEQLLNYIGAESLGPRHVLANLKQLTTIIQSQGYISDG
;
A
#
# COMPACT_ATOMS: atom_id res chain seq x y z
N MET A 1 -15.84 20.02 3.82
CA MET A 1 -15.65 19.79 5.29
C MET A 1 -15.80 18.33 5.74
N ARG A 2 -16.99 17.68 5.62
CA ARG A 2 -17.19 16.31 6.16
C ARG A 2 -16.20 15.27 5.61
N GLN A 3 -15.99 15.23 4.30
CA GLN A 3 -15.09 14.26 3.67
C GLN A 3 -13.64 14.41 4.14
N GLN A 4 -13.16 15.65 4.23
CA GLN A 4 -11.84 15.97 4.76
C GLN A 4 -11.64 15.46 6.20
N TYR A 5 -12.62 15.65 7.08
CA TYR A 5 -12.57 15.11 8.44
C TYR A 5 -12.48 13.58 8.43
N MET A 6 -13.27 12.90 7.61
CA MET A 6 -13.24 11.43 7.50
C MET A 6 -11.88 10.93 6.97
N VAL A 7 -11.31 11.58 5.96
CA VAL A 7 -9.96 11.26 5.45
C VAL A 7 -8.88 11.56 6.50
N ALA A 8 -9.04 12.60 7.32
CA ALA A 8 -8.15 12.87 8.45
C ALA A 8 -8.15 11.73 9.48
N GLN A 9 -9.32 11.14 9.77
CA GLN A 9 -9.41 9.95 10.63
C GLN A 9 -8.66 8.75 10.01
N VAL A 10 -8.77 8.53 8.70
CA VAL A 10 -8.01 7.46 8.02
C VAL A 10 -6.50 7.65 8.18
N ALA A 11 -6.00 8.87 8.02
CA ALA A 11 -4.58 9.17 8.16
C ALA A 11 -4.07 9.04 9.61
N GLN A 12 -4.94 9.17 10.61
CA GLN A 12 -4.62 8.88 12.01
C GLN A 12 -4.51 7.37 12.27
N ILE A 13 -5.36 6.56 11.62
CA ILE A 13 -5.33 5.09 11.71
C ILE A 13 -4.13 4.51 10.93
N TYR A 14 -3.82 5.08 9.77
CA TYR A 14 -2.72 4.65 8.88
C TYR A 14 -1.73 5.79 8.59
N PRO A 15 -0.98 6.26 9.60
CA PRO A 15 -0.05 7.37 9.42
C PRO A 15 1.10 6.95 8.51
N VAL A 16 1.27 7.66 7.38
CA VAL A 16 2.42 7.49 6.49
C VAL A 16 3.49 8.51 6.83
N ARG A 17 4.56 8.07 7.50
CA ARG A 17 5.63 8.96 7.99
C ARG A 17 7.00 8.49 7.53
N PRO A 18 8.01 9.38 7.48
CA PRO A 18 9.39 8.96 7.29
C PRO A 18 9.87 8.11 8.49
N LEU A 19 10.70 7.10 8.25
CA LEU A 19 11.13 6.10 9.24
C LEU A 19 11.64 6.67 10.59
N ASP A 20 12.25 7.85 10.59
CA ASP A 20 12.88 8.45 11.78
C ASP A 20 11.88 9.20 12.71
N GLU A 21 10.61 9.35 12.32
CA GLU A 21 9.55 9.93 13.16
C GLU A 21 8.90 8.85 14.04
N GLN A 22 9.68 8.21 14.91
CA GLN A 22 9.13 7.41 15.99
C GLN A 22 8.68 8.35 17.09
N SER A 23 7.37 8.42 17.31
CA SER A 23 6.74 9.15 18.40
C SER A 23 7.40 8.77 19.73
N SER A 24 7.90 9.78 20.44
CA SER A 24 8.34 9.67 21.82
C SER A 24 7.14 9.36 22.72
N ASP A 25 6.77 8.07 22.83
CA ASP A 25 5.96 7.58 23.94
C ASP A 25 6.88 6.77 24.88
N HIS A 26 7.08 7.34 26.06
CA HIS A 26 7.90 6.82 27.14
C HIS A 26 7.45 5.43 27.61
N LYS A 27 8.40 4.50 27.74
CA LYS A 27 8.36 3.48 28.80
C LYS A 27 9.79 3.18 29.29
N PRO A 28 10.10 3.33 30.60
CA PRO A 28 11.46 3.21 31.11
C PRO A 28 11.79 1.77 31.54
N GLY A 29 13.08 1.42 31.47
CA GLY A 29 13.69 0.34 32.26
C GLY A 29 14.02 -0.94 31.49
N PHE A 30 15.30 -1.14 31.13
CA PHE A 30 16.23 -1.92 31.93
C PHE A 30 17.63 -1.87 31.29
N THR A 31 18.63 -1.78 32.15
CA THR A 31 20.06 -1.64 31.91
C THR A 31 20.69 -2.88 31.27
N SER A 32 21.68 -2.71 30.37
CA SER A 32 23.10 -3.05 30.61
C SER A 32 23.90 -3.30 29.30
N ASN A 33 24.91 -2.44 29.13
CA ASN A 33 26.29 -2.70 28.72
C ASN A 33 26.61 -3.55 27.46
N ILE A 34 27.35 -2.96 26.51
CA ILE A 34 28.78 -3.26 26.20
C ILE A 34 29.17 -2.66 24.83
N THR A 35 30.06 -1.67 24.92
CA THR A 35 31.23 -1.30 24.09
C THR A 35 31.39 -1.92 22.68
N LYS A 36 31.48 -1.05 21.65
CA LYS A 36 32.70 -0.89 20.82
C LYS A 36 32.57 0.26 19.82
N THR A 37 33.55 1.14 19.88
CA THR A 37 33.85 2.28 18.99
C THR A 37 34.53 1.84 17.70
N SER A 38 34.13 2.37 16.54
CA SER A 38 35.05 2.90 15.51
C SER A 38 34.31 3.29 14.22
N ASN A 39 34.86 4.33 13.59
CA ASN A 39 34.63 4.86 12.25
C ASN A 39 33.49 5.88 12.07
N VAL A 40 33.93 7.12 12.23
CA VAL A 40 33.36 8.34 11.66
C VAL A 40 33.58 8.28 10.15
N GLU A 41 32.50 8.22 9.37
CA GLU A 41 32.53 8.52 7.94
C GLU A 41 31.43 9.54 7.67
N SER A 42 31.86 10.74 7.30
CA SER A 42 31.05 11.88 6.94
C SER A 42 30.16 11.58 5.73
N VAL A 43 28.84 11.64 5.90
CA VAL A 43 27.89 11.57 4.78
C VAL A 43 27.05 12.84 4.76
N LEU A 44 27.14 13.56 3.63
CA LEU A 44 26.38 14.73 3.21
C LEU A 44 24.91 14.76 3.70
N PRO A 45 24.31 15.94 3.92
CA PRO A 45 22.89 16.04 4.26
C PRO A 45 22.06 15.57 3.06
N ASN A 46 21.49 14.37 3.18
CA ASN A 46 20.62 13.78 2.18
C ASN A 46 19.37 14.63 2.00
N SER A 47 19.08 15.00 0.74
CA SER A 47 17.85 15.68 0.34
C SER A 47 16.61 15.03 1.00
N PRO A 48 15.68 15.81 1.57
CA PRO A 48 14.56 15.30 2.35
C PRO A 48 13.59 14.38 1.57
N GLN A 49 13.76 14.23 0.26
CA GLN A 49 12.87 13.46 -0.61
C GLN A 49 13.17 11.95 -0.69
N ASN A 50 14.31 11.47 -0.21
CA ASN A 50 14.68 10.05 -0.37
C ASN A 50 14.57 9.20 0.91
N ARG A 51 13.91 9.72 1.96
CA ARG A 51 13.75 8.98 3.22
C ARG A 51 12.67 7.90 3.07
N PRO A 52 12.91 6.65 3.51
CA PRO A 52 11.92 5.59 3.42
C PRO A 52 10.68 5.95 4.24
N LEU A 53 9.51 5.72 3.65
CA LEU A 53 8.22 5.90 4.30
C LEU A 53 7.78 4.59 4.97
N VAL A 54 7.08 4.72 6.10
CA VAL A 54 6.50 3.64 6.88
C VAL A 54 5.02 3.90 7.17
N ILE A 55 4.26 2.82 7.36
CA ILE A 55 2.91 2.86 7.93
C ILE A 55 2.94 2.10 9.25
N LEU A 56 2.52 2.73 10.35
CA LEU A 56 2.51 2.11 11.69
C LEU A 56 3.88 1.48 12.06
N GLY A 57 4.98 2.15 11.70
CA GLY A 57 6.35 1.69 11.97
C GLY A 57 6.86 0.59 11.05
N LEU A 58 6.05 0.11 10.09
CA LEU A 58 6.44 -0.92 9.13
C LEU A 58 6.83 -0.31 7.78
N GLN A 59 7.97 -0.72 7.23
CA GLN A 59 8.46 -0.28 5.94
C GLN A 59 8.03 -1.23 4.82
N LEU A 60 7.71 -0.68 3.64
CA LEU A 60 7.60 -1.47 2.42
C LEU A 60 9.01 -1.75 1.88
N SER A 61 9.51 -2.96 2.12
CA SER A 61 10.86 -3.36 1.71
C SER A 61 10.90 -3.52 0.19
N LYS A 62 11.84 -2.84 -0.49
CA LYS A 62 12.17 -3.16 -1.88
C LYS A 62 12.81 -4.55 -1.85
N LEU A 63 12.17 -5.57 -2.44
CA LEU A 63 12.79 -6.89 -2.58
C LEU A 63 14.12 -6.72 -3.30
N SER A 64 15.21 -6.82 -2.54
CA SER A 64 16.56 -6.92 -3.07
C SER A 64 16.99 -8.36 -2.90
N VAL A 65 17.22 -9.03 -4.02
CA VAL A 65 17.64 -10.44 -4.12
C VAL A 65 18.98 -10.74 -3.41
N LYS A 66 19.63 -9.73 -2.81
CA LYS A 66 21.01 -9.82 -2.30
C LYS A 66 21.15 -10.12 -0.79
N LYS A 67 20.11 -10.53 -0.06
CA LYS A 67 20.24 -10.81 1.39
C LYS A 67 20.28 -12.32 1.70
N THR A 68 21.42 -12.77 2.19
CA THR A 68 21.87 -14.15 2.43
C THR A 68 21.16 -14.89 3.59
N GLY A 69 19.89 -14.58 3.89
CA GLY A 69 19.19 -15.16 5.04
C GLY A 69 17.75 -15.53 4.73
N TYR A 70 17.47 -16.82 4.55
CA TYR A 70 16.13 -17.37 4.28
C TYR A 70 15.06 -16.90 5.30
N PHE A 71 15.44 -16.80 6.58
CA PHE A 71 14.53 -16.34 7.64
C PHE A 71 14.25 -14.83 7.59
N SER A 72 15.27 -14.02 7.30
CA SER A 72 15.11 -12.56 7.22
C SER A 72 14.18 -12.17 6.08
N ASP A 73 14.25 -12.88 4.96
CA ASP A 73 13.40 -12.63 3.81
C ASP A 73 11.91 -12.87 4.13
N LYS A 74 11.59 -13.97 4.81
CA LYS A 74 10.21 -14.27 5.22
C LYS A 74 9.60 -13.20 6.13
N THR A 75 10.36 -12.70 7.11
CA THR A 75 9.88 -11.64 8.01
C THR A 75 9.67 -10.32 7.25
N GLU A 76 10.58 -9.94 6.35
CA GLU A 76 10.46 -8.71 5.56
C GLU A 76 9.31 -8.78 4.52
N VAL A 77 9.09 -9.96 3.94
CA VAL A 77 7.92 -10.26 3.10
C VAL A 77 6.62 -10.08 3.88
N GLN A 78 6.54 -10.62 5.11
CA GLN A 78 5.35 -10.49 5.95
C GLN A 78 5.09 -9.03 6.37
N LYS A 79 6.13 -8.27 6.74
CA LYS A 79 6.02 -6.83 7.01
C LYS A 79 5.51 -6.07 5.79
N SER A 80 6.10 -6.33 4.62
CA SER A 80 5.69 -5.69 3.36
C SER A 80 4.23 -6.00 3.01
N SER A 81 3.81 -7.24 3.19
CA SER A 81 2.42 -7.67 2.97
C SER A 81 1.44 -7.00 3.94
N THR A 82 1.87 -6.77 5.18
CA THR A 82 1.09 -6.02 6.18
C THR A 82 0.95 -4.54 5.81
N VAL A 83 2.04 -3.90 5.35
CA VAL A 83 2.04 -2.51 4.87
C VAL A 83 1.11 -2.35 3.67
N LEU A 84 1.15 -3.28 2.71
CA LEU A 84 0.25 -3.28 1.56
C LEU A 84 -1.21 -3.48 1.98
N GLY A 85 -1.47 -4.32 2.97
CA GLY A 85 -2.81 -4.47 3.57
C GLY A 85 -3.32 -3.19 4.20
N TYR A 86 -2.49 -2.47 4.94
CA TYR A 86 -2.83 -1.16 5.52
C TYR A 86 -3.10 -0.12 4.44
N ALA A 87 -2.24 -0.05 3.42
CA ALA A 87 -2.44 0.86 2.28
C ALA A 87 -3.76 0.53 1.55
N ALA A 88 -4.06 -0.74 1.29
CA ALA A 88 -5.30 -1.16 0.65
C ALA A 88 -6.53 -0.73 1.45
N HIS A 89 -6.52 -0.95 2.78
CA HIS A 89 -7.64 -0.51 3.61
C HIS A 89 -7.80 1.01 3.64
N ALA A 90 -6.70 1.76 3.77
CA ALA A 90 -6.72 3.21 3.72
C ALA A 90 -7.31 3.73 2.40
N VAL A 91 -6.89 3.16 1.26
CA VAL A 91 -7.39 3.52 -0.06
C VAL A 91 -8.89 3.23 -0.20
N SER A 92 -9.36 2.05 0.23
CA SER A 92 -10.79 1.71 0.22
C SER A 92 -11.63 2.69 1.04
N LEU A 93 -11.17 3.07 2.24
CA LEU A 93 -11.87 4.02 3.10
C LEU A 93 -11.90 5.42 2.47
N ILE A 94 -10.76 5.92 1.98
CA ILE A 94 -10.68 7.23 1.33
C ILE A 94 -11.59 7.28 0.10
N ALA A 95 -11.54 6.27 -0.77
CA ALA A 95 -12.39 6.18 -1.95
C ALA A 95 -13.89 6.20 -1.58
N SER A 96 -14.28 5.44 -0.55
CA SER A 96 -15.65 5.44 -0.02
C SER A 96 -16.05 6.82 0.51
N TYR A 97 -15.19 7.51 1.26
CA TYR A 97 -15.49 8.84 1.80
C TYR A 97 -15.56 9.92 0.72
N LEU A 98 -14.78 9.80 -0.34
CA LEU A 98 -14.83 10.68 -1.52
C LEU A 98 -15.97 10.32 -2.48
N ASN A 99 -16.70 9.22 -2.26
CA ASN A 99 -17.68 8.67 -3.20
C ASN A 99 -17.10 8.39 -4.59
N VAL A 100 -15.84 7.94 -4.65
CA VAL A 100 -15.16 7.58 -5.90
C VAL A 100 -15.10 6.05 -6.01
N PRO A 101 -15.77 5.42 -6.98
CA PRO A 101 -15.64 3.98 -7.19
C PRO A 101 -14.22 3.66 -7.67
N LEU A 102 -13.54 2.74 -7.00
CA LEU A 102 -12.21 2.27 -7.41
C LEU A 102 -12.30 1.46 -8.70
N ARG A 103 -11.38 1.71 -9.64
CA ARG A 103 -11.26 0.93 -10.88
C ARG A 103 -10.88 -0.52 -10.60
N TYR A 104 -10.06 -0.74 -9.58
CA TYR A 104 -9.59 -2.06 -9.16
C TYR A 104 -10.00 -2.35 -7.72
N PRO A 105 -11.25 -2.77 -7.46
CA PRO A 105 -11.76 -2.97 -6.10
C PRO A 105 -10.80 -3.77 -5.20
N LEU A 106 -10.73 -3.40 -3.92
CA LEU A 106 -9.81 -4.00 -2.98
C LEU A 106 -10.56 -4.92 -2.00
N ARG A 107 -10.06 -6.14 -1.82
CA ARG A 107 -10.51 -7.04 -0.75
C ARG A 107 -9.50 -7.00 0.38
N PHE A 108 -9.87 -6.32 1.45
CA PHE A 108 -9.04 -6.26 2.66
C PHE A 108 -9.02 -7.61 3.38
N GLY A 109 -7.83 -8.14 3.61
CA GLY A 109 -7.59 -9.40 4.33
C GLY A 109 -6.41 -9.29 5.30
N GLY A 110 -6.15 -8.08 5.83
CA GLY A 110 -4.95 -7.80 6.61
C GLY A 110 -3.69 -7.99 5.77
N SER A 111 -2.75 -8.80 6.25
CA SER A 111 -1.53 -9.17 5.52
C SER A 111 -1.78 -10.05 4.29
N ARG A 112 -3.02 -10.53 4.07
CA ARG A 112 -3.43 -11.29 2.89
C ARG A 112 -4.53 -10.55 2.11
N SER A 113 -4.29 -9.28 1.80
CA SER A 113 -5.22 -8.47 1.00
C SER A 113 -5.07 -8.76 -0.50
N TYR A 114 -6.11 -8.43 -1.27
CA TYR A 114 -6.15 -8.67 -2.72
C TYR A 114 -6.67 -7.43 -3.46
N VAL A 115 -6.28 -7.29 -4.72
CA VAL A 115 -6.86 -6.34 -5.68
C VAL A 115 -7.55 -7.11 -6.79
N LEU A 116 -8.69 -6.59 -7.23
CA LEU A 116 -9.57 -7.22 -8.20
C LEU A 116 -9.42 -6.53 -9.55
N ASP A 117 -9.10 -7.30 -10.58
CA ASP A 117 -9.07 -6.83 -11.97
C ASP A 117 -10.35 -7.29 -12.69
N PRO A 118 -11.25 -6.35 -13.07
CA PRO A 118 -12.48 -6.67 -13.79
C PRO A 118 -12.24 -7.05 -15.26
N ALA A 119 -10.99 -7.08 -15.74
CA ALA A 119 -10.68 -7.53 -17.08
C ALA A 119 -11.25 -8.93 -17.37
N PRO A 120 -11.76 -9.18 -18.59
CA PRO A 120 -12.24 -10.49 -18.99
C PRO A 120 -11.13 -11.52 -18.80
N SER A 121 -11.36 -12.53 -17.96
CA SER A 121 -10.44 -13.66 -17.80
C SER A 121 -10.26 -14.35 -19.16
N VAL A 122 -9.09 -14.19 -19.78
CA VAL A 122 -8.69 -14.92 -20.98
C VAL A 122 -8.25 -16.33 -20.56
N GLU A 123 -9.09 -17.05 -19.84
CA GLU A 123 -8.88 -18.48 -19.67
C GLU A 123 -9.59 -19.19 -20.84
N PRO A 124 -8.90 -20.02 -21.64
CA PRO A 124 -9.58 -20.87 -22.59
C PRO A 124 -10.46 -21.79 -21.75
N SER A 125 -11.76 -21.51 -21.72
CA SER A 125 -12.72 -22.36 -21.04
C SER A 125 -12.54 -23.77 -21.60
N SER A 126 -12.04 -24.66 -20.76
CA SER A 126 -11.89 -26.08 -21.06
C SER A 126 -13.22 -26.57 -21.62
N ILE A 127 -13.19 -26.93 -22.91
CA ILE A 127 -14.22 -27.61 -23.67
C ILE A 127 -14.47 -29.02 -23.10
N THR A 128 -14.93 -29.15 -21.85
CA THR A 128 -15.33 -30.44 -21.28
C THR A 128 -16.19 -30.30 -20.02
N SER A 129 -17.39 -29.73 -20.14
CA SER A 129 -18.46 -29.94 -19.14
C SER A 129 -19.79 -30.11 -19.85
N VAL A 130 -20.14 -31.37 -20.10
CA VAL A 130 -21.45 -31.82 -20.58
C VAL A 130 -22.45 -31.66 -19.44
N GLY A 131 -23.54 -30.92 -19.67
CA GLY A 131 -24.76 -30.98 -18.87
C GLY A 131 -24.81 -30.08 -17.64
N THR A 132 -25.41 -28.89 -17.78
CA THR A 132 -26.49 -28.34 -16.92
C THR A 132 -26.78 -26.92 -17.44
N SER A 133 -27.99 -26.71 -17.94
CA SER A 133 -28.50 -25.43 -18.41
C SER A 133 -28.70 -24.46 -17.25
N VAL A 134 -27.70 -23.62 -16.98
CA VAL A 134 -27.86 -22.38 -16.19
C VAL A 134 -27.55 -21.24 -17.16
N PRO A 135 -28.40 -20.20 -17.28
CA PRO A 135 -28.14 -19.08 -18.19
C PRO A 135 -26.76 -18.48 -17.89
N PRO A 136 -26.03 -17.94 -18.88
CA PRO A 136 -24.77 -17.27 -18.62
C PRO A 136 -25.12 -15.98 -17.88
N SER A 137 -25.18 -16.03 -16.55
CA SER A 137 -25.02 -14.81 -15.78
C SER A 137 -23.69 -14.22 -16.24
N THR A 138 -23.71 -12.98 -16.73
CA THR A 138 -22.54 -12.21 -17.13
C THR A 138 -21.69 -11.88 -15.91
N SER A 139 -21.33 -12.89 -15.11
CA SER A 139 -20.34 -12.76 -14.05
C SER A 139 -19.02 -12.55 -14.78
N MET A 140 -18.66 -11.27 -14.96
CA MET A 140 -17.29 -10.91 -15.26
C MET A 140 -16.45 -11.57 -14.18
N ARG A 141 -15.76 -12.67 -14.53
CA ARG A 141 -14.86 -13.37 -13.62
C ARG A 141 -13.76 -12.38 -13.27
N THR A 142 -13.93 -11.73 -12.13
CA THR A 142 -12.99 -10.73 -11.66
C THR A 142 -11.78 -11.49 -11.12
N THR A 143 -10.62 -11.25 -11.71
CA THR A 143 -9.41 -11.98 -11.33
C THR A 143 -8.80 -11.32 -10.11
N GLU A 144 -8.51 -12.11 -9.08
CA GLU A 144 -7.88 -11.62 -7.84
C GLU A 144 -6.35 -11.71 -7.94
N PHE A 145 -5.68 -10.63 -7.56
CA PHE A 145 -4.22 -10.56 -7.48
C PHE A 145 -3.77 -10.26 -6.04
N PRO A 146 -2.76 -10.98 -5.53
CA PRO A 146 -2.36 -10.91 -4.12
C PRO A 146 -1.56 -9.63 -3.82
N LEU A 147 -1.91 -8.90 -2.76
CA LEU A 147 -1.11 -7.80 -2.20
C LEU A 147 -0.11 -8.29 -1.13
N PHE A 148 0.37 -9.52 -1.28
CA PHE A 148 1.38 -10.13 -0.42
C PHE A 148 2.43 -10.81 -1.27
N LEU A 149 3.66 -10.81 -0.79
CA LEU A 149 4.85 -11.17 -1.57
C LEU A 149 5.22 -12.64 -1.31
N ASP A 150 4.36 -13.58 -1.70
CA ASP A 150 4.69 -15.00 -1.61
C ASP A 150 5.64 -15.40 -2.76
N SER A 151 6.65 -16.23 -2.46
CA SER A 151 7.77 -16.53 -3.39
C SER A 151 7.32 -17.09 -4.75
N GLN A 152 6.20 -17.80 -4.79
CA GLN A 152 5.66 -18.41 -6.01
C GLN A 152 4.92 -17.41 -6.90
N GLU A 153 4.44 -16.29 -6.36
CA GLU A 153 3.51 -15.39 -7.06
C GLU A 153 4.06 -13.98 -7.27
N THR A 154 5.38 -13.78 -7.16
CA THR A 154 6.04 -12.46 -7.21
C THR A 154 5.58 -11.57 -8.37
N THR A 155 5.36 -12.13 -9.57
CA THR A 155 4.86 -11.38 -10.74
C THR A 155 3.42 -10.92 -10.54
N ARG A 156 2.53 -11.81 -10.04
CA ARG A 156 1.13 -11.48 -9.73
C ARG A 156 1.06 -10.43 -8.63
N SER A 157 1.89 -10.54 -7.59
CA SER A 157 1.96 -9.56 -6.52
C SER A 157 2.50 -8.21 -6.98
N SER A 158 3.50 -8.21 -7.87
CA SER A 158 4.02 -6.98 -8.48
C SER A 158 2.96 -6.27 -9.31
N TYR A 159 2.15 -7.01 -10.07
CA TYR A 159 1.00 -6.48 -10.78
C TYR A 159 -0.06 -5.94 -9.81
N ALA A 160 -0.36 -6.67 -8.73
CA ALA A 160 -1.30 -6.21 -7.71
C ALA A 160 -0.90 -4.85 -7.10
N ILE A 161 0.38 -4.68 -6.76
CA ILE A 161 0.93 -3.43 -6.22
C ILE A 161 0.79 -2.28 -7.22
N PHE A 162 1.04 -2.57 -8.50
CA PHE A 162 0.83 -1.61 -9.59
C PHE A 162 -0.64 -1.17 -9.69
N LEU A 163 -1.59 -2.11 -9.63
CA LEU A 163 -3.03 -1.81 -9.66
C LEU A 163 -3.48 -1.00 -8.43
N LEU A 164 -3.01 -1.35 -7.23
CA LEU A 164 -3.24 -0.55 -6.02
C LEU A 164 -2.74 0.89 -6.21
N ASN A 165 -1.56 1.07 -6.81
CA ASN A 165 -1.06 2.40 -7.09
C ASN A 165 -1.89 3.14 -8.16
N LYS A 166 -2.50 2.42 -9.11
CA LYS A 166 -3.42 3.01 -10.10
C LYS A 166 -4.73 3.49 -9.51
N ASP A 167 -5.20 2.87 -8.43
CA ASP A 167 -6.32 3.39 -7.65
C ASP A 167 -5.92 4.65 -6.86
N ILE A 168 -4.72 4.69 -6.26
CA ILE A 168 -4.23 5.90 -5.59
C ILE A 168 -4.06 7.06 -6.60
N GLU A 169 -3.50 6.78 -7.78
CA GLU A 169 -3.39 7.74 -8.89
C GLU A 169 -4.76 8.26 -9.31
N GLN A 170 -5.78 7.40 -9.39
CA GLN A 170 -7.15 7.82 -9.67
C GLN A 170 -7.69 8.78 -8.61
N LEU A 171 -7.46 8.51 -7.33
CA LEU A 171 -7.90 9.39 -6.23
C LEU A 171 -7.15 10.72 -6.23
N LEU A 172 -5.84 10.71 -6.54
CA LEU A 172 -5.06 11.94 -6.74
C LEU A 172 -5.62 12.77 -7.90
N ASN A 173 -5.87 12.14 -9.05
CA ASN A 173 -6.46 12.82 -10.21
C ASN A 173 -7.84 13.40 -9.88
N TYR A 174 -8.65 12.69 -9.09
CA TYR A 174 -9.98 13.16 -8.66
C TYR A 174 -9.90 14.47 -7.85
N ILE A 175 -8.84 14.66 -7.06
CA ILE A 175 -8.61 15.91 -6.30
C ILE A 175 -7.69 16.89 -7.03
N GLY A 176 -7.44 16.71 -8.33
CA GLY A 176 -6.63 17.61 -9.14
C GLY A 176 -5.12 17.52 -8.91
N ALA A 177 -4.61 16.40 -8.39
CA ALA A 177 -3.19 16.18 -8.10
C ALA A 177 -2.57 15.09 -8.98
N GLU A 178 -1.28 15.24 -9.30
CA GLU A 178 -0.52 14.21 -10.04
C GLU A 178 0.14 13.20 -9.11
N SER A 179 0.24 11.95 -9.56
CA SER A 179 0.98 10.92 -8.84
C SER A 179 2.50 11.06 -9.01
N LEU A 180 3.25 10.63 -8.00
CA LEU A 180 4.72 10.55 -8.01
C LEU A 180 5.22 9.36 -8.85
N GLY A 181 4.34 8.59 -9.49
CA GLY A 181 4.66 7.45 -10.34
C GLY A 181 4.13 6.10 -9.84
N PRO A 182 4.29 5.03 -10.65
CA PRO A 182 3.53 3.78 -10.52
C PRO A 182 3.97 2.84 -9.38
N ARG A 183 5.13 3.08 -8.76
CA ARG A 183 5.70 2.22 -7.70
C ARG A 183 5.84 2.94 -6.36
N HIS A 184 5.17 4.08 -6.21
CA HIS A 184 5.31 4.97 -5.08
C HIS A 184 4.10 4.90 -4.13
N VAL A 185 3.57 3.70 -3.87
CA VAL A 185 2.33 3.46 -3.08
C VAL A 185 2.27 4.33 -1.83
N LEU A 186 3.27 4.26 -0.96
CA LEU A 186 3.29 5.03 0.29
C LEU A 186 3.43 6.53 0.06
N ALA A 187 4.25 6.95 -0.90
CA ALA A 187 4.46 8.37 -1.16
C ALA A 187 3.21 9.01 -1.79
N ASN A 188 2.55 8.32 -2.72
CA ASN A 188 1.28 8.72 -3.31
C ASN A 188 0.17 8.76 -2.26
N LEU A 189 0.09 7.76 -1.36
CA LEU A 189 -0.89 7.76 -0.26
C LEU A 189 -0.64 8.91 0.73
N LYS A 190 0.63 9.20 1.06
CA LYS A 190 1.01 10.35 1.88
C LYS A 190 0.62 11.66 1.20
N GLN A 191 0.90 11.81 -0.10
CA GLN A 191 0.53 13.00 -0.85
C GLN A 191 -1.00 13.18 -0.89
N LEU A 192 -1.75 12.12 -1.18
CA LEU A 192 -3.21 12.13 -1.22
C LEU A 192 -3.81 12.64 0.10
N THR A 193 -3.39 12.06 1.22
CA THR A 193 -3.87 12.47 2.56
C THR A 193 -3.42 13.88 2.93
N THR A 194 -2.20 14.28 2.58
CA THR A 194 -1.66 15.63 2.84
C THR A 194 -2.46 16.70 2.08
N ILE A 195 -2.75 16.48 0.79
CA ILE A 195 -3.49 17.45 -0.03
C ILE A 195 -4.92 17.60 0.50
N ILE A 196 -5.61 16.49 0.76
CA ILE A 196 -7.00 16.54 1.27
C ILE A 196 -7.06 17.25 2.64
N GLN A 197 -6.04 17.11 3.49
CA GLN A 197 -5.97 17.76 4.80
C GLN A 197 -5.51 19.23 4.74
N SER A 198 -5.01 19.69 3.60
CA SER A 198 -4.58 21.08 3.44
C SER A 198 -5.78 22.04 3.48
N GLN A 199 -5.54 23.29 3.89
CA GLN A 199 -6.58 24.31 3.92
C GLN A 199 -7.13 24.63 2.52
N GLY A 200 -6.29 24.52 1.48
CA GLY A 200 -6.67 24.82 0.10
C GLY A 200 -7.70 23.87 -0.49
N TYR A 201 -7.81 22.63 0.01
CA TYR A 201 -8.80 21.67 -0.47
C TYR A 201 -10.25 22.09 -0.19
N ILE A 202 -10.48 22.98 0.79
CA ILE A 202 -11.81 23.49 1.14
C ILE A 202 -12.31 24.53 0.12
N SER A 203 -11.39 25.14 -0.66
CA SER A 203 -11.72 26.27 -1.54
C SER A 203 -12.27 25.85 -2.90
N ASP A 204 -12.06 24.60 -3.33
CA ASP A 204 -12.34 24.14 -4.70
C ASP A 204 -13.41 23.01 -4.79
N GLY A 205 -14.12 22.71 -3.70
CA GLY A 205 -15.18 21.67 -3.67
C GLY A 205 -16.45 22.11 -2.95
#